data_AF-S5LV21-F1
#
_entry.id   AF-S5LV21-F1
#
_cell.length_a   1.000
_cell.length_b   1.000
_cell.length_c   1.000
_cell.angle_alpha   90.00
_cell.angle_beta   90.00
_cell.angle_gamma   90.00
#
_symmetry.space_group_name_H-M   'P 1'
#
loop_
_entity.id
_entity.type
_entity.pdbx_description
1 polymer ?
#
loop_
_entity_poly.entity_id
_entity_poly.type
_entity_poly.pdbx_seq_one_letter_code
_entity_poly.pdbx_strand_id
1 'polypeptide(L)'
;MNYVLNYRVKRSNNLDDDNTFILTTDADIQFTPESAIVLLDILDSDPQVGAVCARTHPQGSGPLYWYQVFDYAIGHWFLKVAEHILGTVLCCPGCFSVFRCRALRSVLDTYSTEVTSANEFLTKDMGEDRWLCTLLVENGWRLEYCAISENYTHCPEGFDEFFKQRRRWIPSTVANLSLLITQASKVTQMNDTVSIIFVLFQGVLVFSTAISPATVILVIASGFSSAYKVSDSSIMAIIVILLLLSVAYGIFCVYGNPQHQLDVAKFATFFFTIIMGVVFAGNFKNIIYDFILVGKNYWPCSINATTNLSICNNTTGFIFPLTPSTMYLVLFTLLFITSGLFHLNEFSCLIHGVWYFLALPSG
;
A
#
# COMPACT_ATOMS: atom_id res chain seq x y z
N MET A 1 14.57 -24.42 3.63
CA MET A 1 14.24 -24.96 2.29
C MET A 1 15.25 -25.99 1.79
N ASN A 2 16.55 -25.70 1.72
CA ASN A 2 17.58 -26.63 1.21
C ASN A 2 17.55 -28.03 1.86
N TYR A 3 17.47 -28.10 3.20
CA TYR A 3 17.33 -29.38 3.90
C TYR A 3 16.11 -30.19 3.46
N VAL A 4 14.95 -29.55 3.28
CA VAL A 4 13.73 -30.25 2.86
C VAL A 4 13.92 -30.80 1.44
N LEU A 5 14.34 -29.93 0.51
CA LEU A 5 14.46 -30.27 -0.92
C LEU A 5 15.57 -31.27 -1.23
N ASN A 6 16.74 -31.12 -0.61
CA ASN A 6 17.90 -31.93 -0.94
C ASN A 6 18.11 -33.13 -0.01
N TYR A 7 17.50 -33.14 1.16
CA TYR A 7 17.63 -34.26 2.10
C TYR A 7 16.31 -35.01 2.32
N ARG A 8 15.21 -34.32 2.68
CA ARG A 8 13.94 -35.02 3.00
C ARG A 8 13.25 -35.57 1.76
N VAL A 9 13.10 -34.77 0.71
CA VAL A 9 12.46 -35.19 -0.53
C VAL A 9 13.30 -36.25 -1.24
N LYS A 10 14.58 -35.96 -1.52
CA LYS A 10 15.50 -36.90 -2.21
C LYS A 10 15.69 -38.24 -1.51
N ARG A 11 15.57 -38.30 -0.17
CA ARG A 11 15.71 -39.56 0.59
C ARG A 11 14.43 -40.40 0.58
N SER A 12 13.29 -39.79 0.30
CA SER A 12 12.03 -40.50 0.18
C SER A 12 11.80 -40.92 -1.26
N ASN A 13 11.87 -42.22 -1.56
CA ASN A 13 11.64 -42.74 -2.92
C ASN A 13 10.22 -42.48 -3.47
N ASN A 14 9.30 -41.97 -2.63
CA ASN A 14 7.90 -41.76 -2.98
C ASN A 14 7.50 -40.27 -3.04
N LEU A 15 8.42 -39.33 -2.78
CA LEU A 15 8.11 -37.90 -2.84
C LEU A 15 8.68 -37.28 -4.11
N ASP A 16 7.79 -36.68 -4.91
CA ASP A 16 8.13 -35.90 -6.09
C ASP A 16 8.05 -34.40 -5.79
N ASP A 17 8.91 -33.60 -6.42
CA ASP A 17 8.94 -32.15 -6.23
C ASP A 17 7.68 -31.46 -6.78
N ASP A 18 6.98 -32.09 -7.72
CA ASP A 18 5.71 -31.58 -8.26
C ASP A 18 4.56 -31.65 -7.25
N ASN A 19 4.50 -32.72 -6.46
CA ASN A 19 3.44 -32.98 -5.47
C ASN A 19 3.92 -32.83 -4.02
N THR A 20 5.03 -32.13 -3.82
CA THR A 20 5.52 -31.78 -2.48
C THR A 20 5.48 -30.27 -2.31
N PHE A 21 4.98 -29.83 -1.16
CA PHE A 21 4.77 -28.43 -0.84
C PHE A 21 5.44 -28.06 0.49
N ILE A 22 5.82 -26.79 0.63
CA ILE A 22 6.35 -26.21 1.86
C ILE A 22 5.43 -25.06 2.26
N LEU A 23 4.79 -25.19 3.42
CA LEU A 23 4.13 -24.08 4.11
C LEU A 23 5.17 -23.28 4.89
N THR A 24 5.29 -21.99 4.61
CA THR A 24 6.04 -21.04 5.43
C THR A 24 5.07 -20.32 6.37
N THR A 25 5.47 -20.18 7.63
CA THR A 25 4.69 -19.43 8.60
C THR A 25 5.57 -18.77 9.67
N ASP A 26 5.15 -17.59 10.11
CA ASP A 26 5.80 -16.89 11.22
C ASP A 26 5.29 -17.45 12.57
N ALA A 27 6.07 -17.22 13.63
CA ALA A 27 5.79 -17.79 14.95
C ALA A 27 4.53 -17.22 15.63
N ASP A 28 4.08 -16.03 15.22
CA ASP A 28 2.94 -15.31 15.78
C ASP A 28 1.63 -15.54 15.00
N ILE A 29 1.64 -16.43 14.01
CA ILE A 29 0.52 -16.60 13.09
C ILE A 29 -0.52 -17.57 13.62
N GLN A 30 -1.78 -17.12 13.57
CA GLN A 30 -2.95 -17.95 13.86
C GLN A 30 -3.67 -18.28 12.56
N PHE A 31 -3.79 -19.57 12.24
CA PHE A 31 -4.47 -20.06 11.05
C PHE A 31 -5.24 -21.35 11.37
N THR A 32 -6.18 -21.71 10.50
CA THR A 32 -6.97 -22.94 10.61
C THR A 32 -6.44 -24.03 9.66
N PRO A 33 -6.62 -25.32 9.98
CA PRO A 33 -6.30 -26.41 9.05
C PRO A 33 -6.95 -26.23 7.68
N GLU A 34 -8.21 -25.76 7.65
CA GLU A 34 -8.97 -25.48 6.43
C GLU A 34 -8.28 -24.41 5.58
N SER A 35 -7.77 -23.34 6.21
CA SER A 35 -7.01 -22.30 5.52
C SER A 35 -5.78 -22.88 4.81
N ALA A 36 -5.06 -23.81 5.44
CA ALA A 36 -3.89 -24.46 4.83
C ALA A 36 -4.28 -25.43 3.69
N ILE A 37 -5.37 -26.19 3.87
CA ILE A 37 -5.89 -27.12 2.85
C ILE A 37 -6.28 -26.37 1.58
N VAL A 38 -6.99 -25.24 1.69
CA VAL A 38 -7.38 -24.43 0.53
C VAL A 38 -6.16 -23.97 -0.28
N LEU A 39 -5.05 -23.60 0.37
CA LEU A 39 -3.82 -23.23 -0.32
C LEU A 39 -3.19 -24.44 -1.06
N LEU A 40 -3.23 -25.62 -0.45
CA LEU A 40 -2.75 -26.85 -1.07
C LEU A 40 -3.62 -27.25 -2.27
N ASP A 41 -4.94 -27.15 -2.15
CA ASP A 41 -5.88 -27.48 -3.24
C ASP A 41 -5.65 -26.60 -4.48
N ILE A 42 -5.36 -25.30 -4.28
CA ILE A 42 -5.02 -24.39 -5.38
C ILE A 42 -3.75 -24.87 -6.09
N LEU A 43 -2.70 -25.19 -5.34
CA LEU A 43 -1.46 -25.69 -5.90
C LEU A 43 -1.62 -27.07 -6.56
N ASP A 44 -2.43 -27.96 -6.01
CA ASP A 44 -2.70 -29.27 -6.63
C ASP A 44 -3.47 -29.11 -7.95
N SER A 45 -4.37 -28.13 -8.03
CA SER A 45 -5.22 -27.90 -9.20
C SER A 45 -4.50 -27.33 -10.43
N ASP A 46 -3.45 -26.52 -10.24
CA ASP A 46 -2.70 -25.89 -11.34
C ASP A 46 -1.17 -26.11 -11.20
N PRO A 47 -0.58 -26.98 -12.04
CA PRO A 47 0.87 -27.24 -12.05
C PRO A 47 1.74 -26.03 -12.39
N GLN A 48 1.20 -24.96 -12.99
CA GLN A 48 1.94 -23.73 -13.27
C GLN A 48 2.02 -22.78 -12.07
N VAL A 49 1.22 -23.00 -11.03
CA VAL A 49 1.29 -22.22 -9.79
C VAL A 49 2.48 -22.69 -8.97
N GLY A 50 3.40 -21.76 -8.71
CA GLY A 50 4.61 -22.00 -7.94
C GLY A 50 4.46 -21.69 -6.45
N ALA A 51 3.59 -20.74 -6.10
CA ALA A 51 3.23 -20.43 -4.73
C ALA A 51 1.84 -19.80 -4.63
N VAL A 52 1.24 -19.90 -3.44
CA VAL A 52 0.00 -19.21 -3.11
C VAL A 52 0.10 -18.62 -1.71
N CYS A 53 -0.37 -17.39 -1.55
CA CYS A 53 -0.46 -16.72 -0.26
C CYS A 53 -1.90 -16.45 0.15
N ALA A 54 -2.15 -16.45 1.44
CA ALA A 54 -3.47 -16.21 2.02
C ALA A 54 -3.76 -14.72 2.26
N ARG A 55 -5.02 -14.44 2.58
CA ARG A 55 -5.44 -13.18 3.19
C ARG A 55 -4.96 -13.11 4.64
N THR A 56 -4.13 -12.11 4.93
CA THR A 56 -3.57 -11.89 6.27
C THR A 56 -4.28 -10.72 6.94
N HIS A 57 -4.73 -10.93 8.18
CA HIS A 57 -5.42 -9.94 8.99
C HIS A 57 -4.51 -9.47 10.13
N PRO A 58 -4.33 -8.15 10.31
CA PRO A 58 -3.60 -7.64 11.46
C PRO A 58 -4.44 -7.83 12.73
N GLN A 59 -3.77 -8.20 13.83
CA GLN A 59 -4.28 -8.24 15.18
C GLN A 59 -3.43 -7.36 16.09
N GLY A 60 -4.10 -6.71 17.03
CA GLY A 60 -3.45 -5.81 17.97
C GLY A 60 -4.46 -4.83 18.56
N SER A 61 -3.91 -3.79 19.18
CA SER A 61 -4.65 -2.78 19.91
C SER A 61 -4.00 -1.41 19.78
N GLY A 62 -4.79 -0.37 20.07
CA GLY A 62 -4.33 1.00 20.05
C GLY A 62 -4.25 1.65 18.66
N PRO A 63 -3.74 2.88 18.59
CA PRO A 63 -3.89 3.69 17.39
C PRO A 63 -3.02 3.25 16.21
N LEU A 64 -1.88 2.62 16.49
CA LEU A 64 -1.00 2.09 15.45
C LEU A 64 -1.58 0.82 14.81
N TYR A 65 -2.29 0.01 15.59
CA TYR A 65 -3.12 -1.08 15.06
C TYR A 65 -4.21 -0.53 14.12
N TRP A 66 -4.95 0.51 14.53
CA TRP A 66 -5.97 1.12 13.69
C TRP A 66 -5.43 1.61 12.35
N TYR A 67 -4.27 2.28 12.35
CA TYR A 67 -3.57 2.64 11.11
C TYR A 67 -3.34 1.42 10.21
N GLN A 68 -2.84 0.34 10.81
CA GLN A 68 -2.48 -0.88 10.08
C GLN A 68 -3.68 -1.67 9.57
N VAL A 69 -4.85 -1.61 10.22
CA VAL A 69 -6.08 -2.22 9.67
C VAL A 69 -6.39 -1.67 8.28
N PHE A 70 -6.32 -0.34 8.10
CA PHE A 70 -6.56 0.28 6.81
C PHE A 70 -5.41 0.07 5.81
N ASP A 71 -4.17 0.13 6.29
CA ASP A 71 -2.98 -0.12 5.47
C ASP A 71 -2.95 -1.54 4.90
N TYR A 72 -3.29 -2.55 5.71
CA TYR A 72 -3.43 -3.94 5.26
C TYR A 72 -4.58 -4.09 4.27
N ALA A 73 -5.70 -3.40 4.48
CA ALA A 73 -6.80 -3.44 3.52
C ALA A 73 -6.33 -2.96 2.13
N ILE A 74 -5.66 -1.80 2.04
CA ILE A 74 -5.18 -1.26 0.77
C ILE A 74 -4.08 -2.15 0.17
N GLY A 75 -3.03 -2.44 0.94
CA GLY A 75 -1.81 -3.08 0.42
C GLY A 75 -1.90 -4.60 0.32
N HIS A 76 -2.47 -5.27 1.32
CA HIS A 76 -2.47 -6.73 1.43
C HIS A 76 -3.78 -7.37 0.97
N TRP A 77 -4.87 -6.60 0.78
CA TRP A 77 -6.12 -7.14 0.24
C TRP A 77 -6.39 -6.57 -1.16
N PHE A 78 -6.62 -5.26 -1.30
CA PHE A 78 -6.99 -4.67 -2.60
C PHE A 78 -5.88 -4.76 -3.64
N LEU A 79 -4.67 -4.31 -3.29
CA LEU A 79 -3.55 -4.33 -4.23
C LEU A 79 -3.16 -5.77 -4.62
N LYS A 80 -3.14 -6.71 -3.67
CA LYS A 80 -2.88 -8.13 -3.98
C LYS A 80 -3.93 -8.75 -4.88
N VAL A 81 -5.22 -8.44 -4.67
CA VAL A 81 -6.28 -8.90 -5.57
C VAL A 81 -6.10 -8.31 -6.96
N ALA A 82 -5.75 -7.02 -7.07
CA ALA A 82 -5.46 -6.40 -8.36
C ALA A 82 -4.26 -7.06 -9.06
N GLU A 83 -3.18 -7.36 -8.32
CA GLU A 83 -2.02 -8.10 -8.84
C GLU A 83 -2.41 -9.50 -9.33
N HIS A 84 -3.16 -10.26 -8.54
CA HIS A 84 -3.65 -11.58 -8.92
C HIS A 84 -4.47 -11.51 -10.23
N ILE A 85 -5.47 -10.62 -10.30
CA ILE A 85 -6.38 -10.54 -11.45
C ILE A 85 -5.65 -10.08 -12.71
N LEU A 86 -4.74 -9.10 -12.60
CA LEU A 86 -4.05 -8.53 -13.76
C LEU A 86 -2.87 -9.38 -14.23
N GLY A 87 -2.35 -10.28 -13.40
CA GLY A 87 -1.25 -11.16 -13.76
C GLY A 87 -0.88 -12.14 -12.65
N THR A 88 0.08 -11.75 -11.81
CA THR A 88 0.62 -12.58 -10.72
C THR A 88 0.90 -11.72 -9.50
N VAL A 89 0.80 -12.33 -8.32
CA VAL A 89 1.21 -11.68 -7.07
C VAL A 89 2.73 -11.52 -7.05
N LEU A 90 3.23 -10.39 -6.55
CA LEU A 90 4.68 -10.10 -6.52
C LEU A 90 5.34 -10.30 -5.15
N CYS A 91 4.56 -10.74 -4.17
CA CYS A 91 5.04 -11.08 -2.85
C CYS A 91 4.10 -12.07 -2.17
N CYS A 92 4.57 -13.27 -1.90
CA CYS A 92 3.95 -14.23 -0.99
C CYS A 92 4.62 -14.05 0.37
N PRO A 93 3.95 -13.44 1.38
CA PRO A 93 4.59 -13.13 2.65
C PRO A 93 4.95 -14.42 3.40
N GLY A 94 6.06 -14.40 4.13
CA GLY A 94 6.54 -15.52 4.91
C GLY A 94 5.56 -16.01 5.96
N CYS A 95 4.63 -15.16 6.40
CA CYS A 95 3.68 -15.42 7.48
C CYS A 95 2.70 -16.58 7.22
N PHE A 96 2.18 -16.72 5.99
CA PHE A 96 1.27 -17.83 5.65
C PHE A 96 1.16 -18.00 4.13
N SER A 97 2.14 -18.71 3.58
CA SER A 97 2.23 -19.00 2.14
C SER A 97 2.70 -20.42 1.89
N VAL A 98 2.18 -21.07 0.85
CA VAL A 98 2.58 -22.41 0.44
C VAL A 98 3.34 -22.33 -0.88
N PHE A 99 4.48 -23.01 -0.94
CA PHE A 99 5.36 -23.03 -2.11
C PHE A 99 5.53 -24.46 -2.62
N ARG A 100 5.49 -24.64 -3.95
CA ARG A 100 5.80 -25.92 -4.60
C ARG A 100 7.30 -26.18 -4.56
N CYS A 101 7.69 -27.40 -4.22
CA CYS A 101 9.10 -27.79 -4.17
C CYS A 101 9.81 -27.66 -5.52
N ARG A 102 9.16 -28.03 -6.64
CA ARG A 102 9.70 -27.83 -8.00
C ARG A 102 10.04 -26.36 -8.27
N ALA A 103 9.16 -25.44 -7.87
CA ALA A 103 9.34 -24.01 -8.05
C ALA A 103 10.48 -23.46 -7.19
N LEU A 104 10.55 -23.87 -5.92
CA LEU A 104 11.66 -23.49 -5.05
C LEU A 104 13.00 -24.00 -5.59
N ARG A 105 13.04 -25.22 -6.14
CA ARG A 105 14.28 -25.82 -6.66
C ARG A 105 14.85 -25.02 -7.84
N SER A 106 14.01 -24.43 -8.70
CA SER A 106 14.50 -23.65 -9.84
C SER A 106 15.20 -22.35 -9.45
N VAL A 107 14.99 -21.85 -8.22
CA VAL A 107 15.49 -20.53 -7.79
C VAL A 107 16.40 -20.57 -6.57
N LEU A 108 16.47 -21.69 -5.85
CA LEU A 108 17.11 -21.76 -4.53
C LEU A 108 18.59 -21.39 -4.54
N ASP A 109 19.33 -21.79 -5.58
CA ASP A 109 20.76 -21.50 -5.70
C ASP A 109 21.02 -19.99 -5.79
N THR A 110 20.22 -19.29 -6.60
CA THR A 110 20.28 -17.83 -6.74
C THR A 110 19.76 -17.12 -5.50
N TYR A 111 18.66 -17.60 -4.91
CA TYR A 111 18.08 -17.07 -3.68
C TYR A 111 19.08 -17.09 -2.52
N SER A 112 19.91 -18.14 -2.45
CA SER A 112 20.87 -18.34 -1.36
C SER A 112 22.21 -17.63 -1.57
N THR A 113 22.35 -16.81 -2.62
CA THR A 113 23.60 -16.06 -2.87
C THR A 113 23.78 -14.92 -1.88
N GLU A 114 25.01 -14.68 -1.46
CA GLU A 114 25.34 -13.57 -0.57
C GLU A 114 25.11 -12.21 -1.26
N VAL A 115 24.88 -11.19 -0.43
CA VAL A 115 24.72 -9.80 -0.88
C VAL A 115 26.09 -9.21 -1.19
N THR A 116 26.26 -8.72 -2.42
CA THR A 116 27.52 -8.13 -2.89
C THR A 116 27.45 -6.63 -3.17
N SER A 117 26.24 -6.05 -3.23
CA SER A 117 26.03 -4.64 -3.53
C SER A 117 24.88 -4.03 -2.73
N ALA A 118 24.83 -2.69 -2.65
CA ALA A 118 23.76 -1.98 -1.96
C ALA A 118 22.37 -2.25 -2.57
N ASN A 119 22.29 -2.40 -3.91
CA ASN A 119 21.03 -2.75 -4.56
C ASN A 119 20.59 -4.16 -4.19
N GLU A 120 21.52 -5.11 -4.15
CA GLU A 120 21.23 -6.47 -3.69
C GLU A 120 20.81 -6.50 -2.21
N PHE A 121 21.32 -5.61 -1.38
CA PHE A 121 20.88 -5.51 0.01
C PHE A 121 19.40 -5.09 0.10
N LEU A 122 18.98 -4.12 -0.74
CA LEU A 122 17.59 -3.68 -0.78
C LEU A 122 16.65 -4.74 -1.34
N THR A 123 17.09 -5.54 -2.33
CA THR A 123 16.24 -6.59 -2.91
C THR A 123 16.25 -7.86 -2.08
N LYS A 124 17.42 -8.39 -1.71
CA LYS A 124 17.62 -9.70 -1.06
C LYS A 124 17.38 -9.67 0.45
N ASP A 125 18.06 -8.78 1.19
CA ASP A 125 18.06 -8.80 2.67
C ASP A 125 16.89 -8.02 3.29
N MET A 126 16.45 -6.93 2.64
CA MET A 126 15.35 -6.09 3.14
C MET A 126 13.96 -6.62 2.78
N GLY A 127 13.88 -7.61 1.88
CA GLY A 127 12.62 -8.18 1.40
C GLY A 127 12.83 -9.55 0.78
N GLU A 128 13.31 -10.49 1.58
CA GLU A 128 13.59 -11.87 1.22
C GLU A 128 12.39 -12.56 0.57
N ASP A 129 11.17 -12.32 1.07
CA ASP A 129 9.92 -12.83 0.50
C ASP A 129 9.69 -12.32 -0.92
N ARG A 130 9.93 -11.01 -1.13
CA ARG A 130 9.80 -10.37 -2.44
C ARG A 130 10.86 -10.89 -3.39
N TRP A 131 12.11 -11.01 -2.93
CA TRP A 131 13.19 -11.54 -3.75
C TRP A 131 12.90 -12.96 -4.23
N LEU A 132 12.43 -13.83 -3.33
CA LEU A 132 12.01 -15.18 -3.69
C LEU A 132 10.92 -15.15 -4.75
N CYS A 133 9.88 -14.32 -4.56
CA CYS A 133 8.79 -14.18 -5.52
C CYS A 133 9.24 -13.62 -6.87
N THR A 134 10.12 -12.62 -6.87
CA THR A 134 10.72 -12.07 -8.09
C THR A 134 11.45 -13.15 -8.87
N LEU A 135 12.27 -13.98 -8.19
CA LEU A 135 12.96 -15.09 -8.84
C LEU A 135 11.99 -16.11 -9.43
N LEU A 136 10.92 -16.47 -8.70
CA LEU A 136 9.90 -17.41 -9.17
C LEU A 136 9.20 -16.87 -10.42
N VAL A 137 8.78 -15.59 -10.39
CA VAL A 137 8.13 -14.93 -11.52
C VAL A 137 9.07 -14.84 -12.73
N GLU A 138 10.36 -14.50 -12.53
CA GLU A 138 11.38 -14.50 -13.58
C GLU A 138 11.62 -15.90 -14.19
N ASN A 139 11.36 -16.96 -13.44
CA ASN A 139 11.46 -18.36 -13.88
C ASN A 139 10.15 -18.91 -14.46
N GLY A 140 9.16 -18.06 -14.74
CA GLY A 140 7.93 -18.45 -15.42
C GLY A 140 6.82 -18.98 -14.52
N TRP A 141 6.97 -18.89 -13.19
CA TRP A 141 5.95 -19.36 -12.27
C TRP A 141 4.86 -18.32 -12.03
N ARG A 142 3.61 -18.79 -11.98
CA ARG A 142 2.48 -17.99 -11.49
C ARG A 142 2.42 -18.05 -9.97
N LEU A 143 2.21 -16.91 -9.32
CA LEU A 143 1.99 -16.81 -7.88
C LEU A 143 0.59 -16.28 -7.63
N GLU A 144 -0.15 -16.95 -6.76
CA GLU A 144 -1.56 -16.65 -6.50
C GLU A 144 -1.83 -16.08 -5.11
N TYR A 145 -2.96 -15.40 -4.99
CA TYR A 145 -3.52 -14.89 -3.75
C TYR A 145 -4.89 -15.51 -3.50
N CYS A 146 -5.07 -16.19 -2.37
CA CYS A 146 -6.34 -16.76 -1.97
C CYS A 146 -7.04 -15.87 -0.94
N ALA A 147 -8.13 -15.23 -1.34
CA ALA A 147 -8.93 -14.38 -0.45
C ALA A 147 -9.77 -15.17 0.57
N ILE A 148 -10.03 -16.45 0.32
CA ILE A 148 -10.85 -17.35 1.17
C ILE A 148 -10.01 -17.96 2.29
N SER A 149 -8.71 -18.19 2.04
CA SER A 149 -7.79 -18.66 3.08
C SER A 149 -7.35 -17.47 3.93
N GLU A 150 -7.73 -17.50 5.20
CA GLU A 150 -7.44 -16.42 6.16
C GLU A 150 -6.44 -16.87 7.23
N ASN A 151 -5.59 -15.94 7.65
CA ASN A 151 -4.70 -16.04 8.80
C ASN A 151 -4.62 -14.70 9.54
N TYR A 152 -4.15 -14.73 10.78
CA TYR A 152 -4.03 -13.56 11.64
C TYR A 152 -2.59 -13.42 12.18
N THR A 153 -2.04 -12.20 12.12
CA THR A 153 -0.69 -11.85 12.58
C THR A 153 -0.73 -10.72 13.59
N HIS A 154 0.17 -10.73 14.57
CA HIS A 154 0.31 -9.63 15.50
C HIS A 154 1.11 -8.50 14.86
N CYS A 155 0.45 -7.40 14.53
CA CYS A 155 1.12 -6.25 13.93
C CYS A 155 1.81 -5.40 15.01
N PRO A 156 2.88 -4.65 14.66
CA PRO A 156 3.56 -3.75 15.59
C PRO A 156 2.61 -2.76 16.28
N GLU A 157 2.57 -2.76 17.61
CA GLU A 157 1.80 -1.77 18.39
C GLU A 157 2.64 -0.55 18.79
N GLY A 158 3.96 -0.71 18.82
CA GLY A 158 4.92 0.34 19.16
C GLY A 158 5.53 1.03 17.94
N PHE A 159 5.78 2.34 18.05
CA PHE A 159 6.35 3.14 16.96
C PHE A 159 7.70 2.61 16.46
N ASP A 160 8.59 2.18 17.37
CA ASP A 160 9.92 1.72 16.99
C ASP A 160 9.89 0.47 16.11
N GLU A 161 9.04 -0.48 16.48
CA GLU A 161 8.89 -1.72 15.75
C GLU A 161 8.23 -1.47 14.39
N PHE A 162 7.15 -0.68 14.37
CA PHE A 162 6.48 -0.26 13.15
C PHE A 162 7.43 0.47 12.20
N PHE A 163 8.20 1.44 12.68
CA PHE A 163 9.10 2.21 11.82
C PHE A 163 10.24 1.34 11.28
N LYS A 164 10.79 0.43 12.11
CA LYS A 164 11.78 -0.56 11.64
C LYS A 164 11.19 -1.46 10.57
N GLN A 165 9.94 -1.88 10.69
CA GLN A 165 9.25 -2.66 9.66
C GLN A 165 9.13 -1.87 8.35
N ARG A 166 8.66 -0.61 8.40
CA ARG A 166 8.50 0.25 7.21
C ARG A 166 9.81 0.52 6.48
N ARG A 167 10.91 0.69 7.24
CA ARG A 167 12.27 0.85 6.69
C ARG A 167 12.77 -0.37 5.90
N ARG A 168 12.21 -1.55 6.15
CA ARG A 168 12.51 -2.75 5.35
C ARG A 168 11.57 -2.86 4.17
N TRP A 169 10.26 -2.79 4.44
CA TRP A 169 9.21 -3.10 3.47
C TRP A 169 9.12 -2.11 2.32
N ILE A 170 9.21 -0.80 2.58
CA ILE A 170 9.03 0.21 1.53
C ILE A 170 10.21 0.17 0.54
N PRO A 171 11.48 0.24 0.98
CA PRO A 171 12.61 0.18 0.06
C PRO A 171 12.68 -1.13 -0.72
N SER A 172 12.41 -2.28 -0.09
CA SER A 172 12.45 -3.58 -0.77
C SER A 172 11.32 -3.73 -1.79
N THR A 173 10.14 -3.14 -1.52
CA THR A 173 9.05 -3.06 -2.50
C THR A 173 9.49 -2.26 -3.72
N VAL A 174 10.00 -1.04 -3.52
CA VAL A 174 10.43 -0.18 -4.64
C VAL A 174 11.56 -0.83 -5.43
N ALA A 175 12.54 -1.45 -4.77
CA ALA A 175 13.68 -2.09 -5.42
C ALA A 175 13.26 -3.29 -6.27
N ASN A 176 12.43 -4.20 -5.74
CA ASN A 176 11.98 -5.38 -6.47
C ASN A 176 11.01 -5.03 -7.62
N LEU A 177 10.12 -4.05 -7.43
CA LEU A 177 9.26 -3.56 -8.52
C LEU A 177 10.08 -2.88 -9.63
N SER A 178 11.08 -2.07 -9.27
CA SER A 178 11.96 -1.44 -10.25
C SER A 178 12.77 -2.48 -11.03
N LEU A 179 13.18 -3.58 -10.39
CA LEU A 179 13.82 -4.70 -11.06
C LEU A 179 12.90 -5.37 -12.09
N LEU A 180 11.65 -5.67 -11.69
CA LEU A 180 10.62 -6.22 -12.59
C LEU A 180 10.40 -5.32 -13.82
N ILE A 181 10.26 -4.00 -13.60
CA ILE A 181 10.06 -3.02 -14.68
C ILE A 181 11.30 -2.96 -15.59
N THR A 182 12.50 -2.94 -15.03
CA THR A 182 13.75 -2.89 -15.81
C THR A 182 13.94 -4.17 -16.64
N GLN A 183 13.49 -5.31 -16.12
CA GLN A 183 13.56 -6.60 -16.79
C GLN A 183 12.29 -6.99 -17.56
N ALA A 184 11.37 -6.04 -17.79
CA ALA A 184 10.04 -6.32 -18.34
C ALA A 184 10.06 -7.24 -19.57
N SER A 185 10.91 -6.94 -20.56
CA SER A 185 11.02 -7.74 -21.78
C SER A 185 11.33 -9.22 -21.50
N LYS A 186 12.32 -9.48 -20.62
CA LYS A 186 12.70 -10.84 -20.23
C LYS A 186 11.55 -11.54 -19.50
N VAL A 187 10.95 -10.88 -18.50
CA VAL A 187 9.89 -11.49 -17.68
C VAL A 187 8.64 -11.78 -18.51
N THR A 188 8.23 -10.86 -19.39
CA THR A 188 7.07 -11.08 -20.28
C THR A 188 7.27 -12.20 -21.30
N GLN A 189 8.51 -12.56 -21.62
CA GLN A 189 8.82 -13.69 -22.51
C GLN A 189 8.87 -15.02 -21.76
N MET A 190 9.26 -14.99 -20.49
CA MET A 190 9.42 -16.19 -19.65
C MET A 190 8.14 -16.56 -18.90
N ASN A 191 7.24 -15.62 -18.68
CA ASN A 191 6.05 -15.79 -17.85
C ASN A 191 4.81 -15.19 -18.54
N ASP A 192 3.94 -16.07 -19.04
CA ASP A 192 2.74 -15.68 -19.78
C ASP A 192 1.71 -14.92 -18.91
N THR A 193 1.82 -15.01 -17.58
CA THR A 193 0.95 -14.27 -16.64
C THR A 193 1.38 -12.82 -16.49
N VAL A 194 2.63 -12.48 -16.83
CA VAL A 194 3.16 -11.13 -16.74
C VAL A 194 3.02 -10.45 -18.10
N SER A 195 1.96 -9.68 -18.26
CA SER A 195 1.73 -8.87 -19.48
C SER A 195 2.43 -7.50 -19.41
N ILE A 196 2.60 -6.84 -20.56
CA ILE A 196 3.08 -5.45 -20.58
C ILE A 196 2.13 -4.49 -19.84
N ILE A 197 0.82 -4.78 -19.84
CA ILE A 197 -0.17 -3.99 -19.10
C ILE A 197 0.06 -4.15 -17.59
N PHE A 198 0.34 -5.36 -17.14
CA PHE A 198 0.70 -5.62 -15.75
C PHE A 198 1.98 -4.87 -15.36
N VAL A 199 3.02 -4.90 -16.19
CA VAL A 199 4.25 -4.13 -15.94
C VAL A 199 3.97 -2.63 -15.88
N LEU A 200 3.12 -2.09 -16.78
CA LEU A 200 2.71 -0.69 -16.75
C LEU A 200 1.95 -0.35 -15.46
N PHE A 201 1.06 -1.23 -15.00
CA PHE A 201 0.37 -1.08 -13.72
C PHE A 201 1.37 -0.98 -12.56
N GLN A 202 2.38 -1.87 -12.51
CA GLN A 202 3.45 -1.79 -11.51
C GLN A 202 4.28 -0.50 -11.62
N GLY A 203 4.55 -0.05 -12.85
CA GLY A 203 5.21 1.24 -13.11
C GLY A 203 4.43 2.44 -12.56
N VAL A 204 3.10 2.43 -12.73
CA VAL A 204 2.22 3.45 -12.15
C VAL A 204 2.27 3.43 -10.62
N LEU A 205 2.35 2.26 -9.98
CA LEU A 205 2.47 2.14 -8.52
C LEU A 205 3.80 2.69 -7.99
N VAL A 206 4.92 2.37 -8.65
CA VAL A 206 6.24 2.93 -8.31
C VAL A 206 6.24 4.45 -8.48
N PHE A 207 5.71 4.94 -9.61
CA PHE A 207 5.57 6.38 -9.86
C PHE A 207 4.69 7.07 -8.79
N SER A 208 3.55 6.45 -8.45
CA SER A 208 2.64 6.96 -7.42
C SER A 208 3.31 7.03 -6.05
N THR A 209 4.14 6.05 -5.72
CA THR A 209 4.94 6.03 -4.49
C THR A 209 5.97 7.17 -4.48
N ALA A 210 6.60 7.47 -5.61
CA ALA A 210 7.59 8.55 -5.72
C ALA A 210 6.99 9.95 -5.58
N ILE A 211 5.75 10.16 -6.05
CA ILE A 211 5.07 11.47 -5.95
C ILE A 211 4.32 11.67 -4.63
N SER A 212 4.11 10.60 -3.85
CA SER A 212 3.29 10.66 -2.62
C SER A 212 3.76 11.72 -1.60
N PRO A 213 5.06 11.98 -1.38
CA PRO A 213 5.49 13.03 -0.46
C PRO A 213 5.05 14.42 -0.93
N ALA A 214 5.09 14.67 -2.24
CA ALA A 214 4.61 15.92 -2.82
C ALA A 214 3.10 16.08 -2.63
N THR A 215 2.32 15.00 -2.81
CA THR A 215 0.87 15.02 -2.55
C THR A 215 0.57 15.36 -1.09
N VAL A 216 1.29 14.77 -0.12
CA VAL A 216 1.10 15.07 1.31
C VAL A 216 1.41 16.53 1.63
N ILE A 217 2.51 17.09 1.08
CA ILE A 217 2.87 18.50 1.25
C ILE A 217 1.75 19.42 0.72
N LEU A 218 1.19 19.11 -0.45
CA LEU A 218 0.11 19.88 -1.05
C LEU A 218 -1.19 19.79 -0.23
N VAL A 219 -1.52 18.61 0.31
CA VAL A 219 -2.68 18.43 1.21
C VAL A 219 -2.52 19.28 2.46
N ILE A 220 -1.33 19.31 3.05
CA ILE A 220 -1.02 20.15 4.22
C ILE A 220 -1.16 21.64 3.86
N ALA A 221 -0.51 22.09 2.79
CA ALA A 221 -0.52 23.49 2.37
C ALA A 221 -1.95 23.99 2.06
N SER A 222 -2.74 23.19 1.35
CA SER A 222 -4.16 23.48 1.07
C SER A 222 -5.01 23.54 2.35
N GLY A 223 -4.78 22.62 3.29
CA GLY A 223 -5.49 22.62 4.57
C GLY A 223 -5.21 23.87 5.39
N PHE A 224 -3.95 24.33 5.42
CA PHE A 224 -3.58 25.58 6.10
C PHE A 224 -4.21 26.81 5.47
N SER A 225 -4.19 26.90 4.12
CA SER A 225 -4.88 27.96 3.39
C SER A 225 -6.35 28.06 3.79
N SER A 226 -7.03 26.91 3.84
CA SER A 226 -8.45 26.81 4.17
C SER A 226 -8.75 27.11 5.65
N ALA A 227 -7.88 26.67 6.56
CA ALA A 227 -8.05 26.85 7.99
C ALA A 227 -7.89 28.33 8.40
N TYR A 228 -6.85 29.01 7.91
CA TYR A 228 -6.42 30.32 8.42
C TYR A 228 -6.51 31.47 7.40
N LYS A 229 -6.98 31.24 6.16
CA LYS A 229 -7.03 32.25 5.08
C LYS A 229 -5.66 32.92 4.86
N VAL A 230 -4.65 32.07 4.72
CA VAL A 230 -3.25 32.45 4.54
C VAL A 230 -3.04 33.04 3.13
N SER A 231 -2.16 34.04 2.97
CA SER A 231 -1.82 34.59 1.65
C SER A 231 -1.06 33.58 0.79
N ASP A 232 -1.17 33.72 -0.54
CA ASP A 232 -0.48 32.83 -1.50
C ASP A 232 1.04 32.76 -1.27
N SER A 233 1.66 33.91 -0.91
CA SER A 233 3.08 33.98 -0.55
C SER A 233 3.46 33.09 0.64
N SER A 234 2.59 33.04 1.66
CA SER A 234 2.80 32.24 2.84
C SER A 234 2.53 30.75 2.59
N ILE A 235 1.60 30.40 1.70
CA ILE A 235 1.40 29.02 1.25
C ILE A 235 2.65 28.50 0.52
N MET A 236 3.20 29.30 -0.39
CA MET A 236 4.45 28.95 -1.07
C MET A 236 5.60 28.78 -0.09
N ALA A 237 5.70 29.63 0.94
CA ALA A 237 6.70 29.48 1.99
C ALA A 237 6.52 28.16 2.76
N ILE A 238 5.29 27.76 3.11
CA ILE A 238 5.00 26.48 3.77
C ILE A 238 5.45 25.31 2.91
N ILE A 239 5.12 25.30 1.62
CA ILE A 239 5.54 24.23 0.68
C ILE A 239 7.06 24.11 0.64
N VAL A 240 7.77 25.23 0.50
CA VAL A 240 9.23 25.26 0.47
C VAL A 240 9.82 24.75 1.79
N ILE A 241 9.29 25.17 2.94
CA ILE A 241 9.75 24.72 4.26
C ILE A 241 9.57 23.20 4.42
N LEU A 242 8.39 22.66 4.04
CA LEU A 242 8.11 21.23 4.15
C LEU A 242 9.00 20.40 3.21
N LEU A 243 9.27 20.91 2.01
CA LEU A 243 10.18 20.28 1.07
C LEU A 243 11.62 20.27 1.61
N LEU A 244 12.10 21.39 2.13
CA LEU A 244 13.42 21.49 2.75
C LEU A 244 13.54 20.57 3.97
N LEU A 245 12.51 20.47 4.81
CA LEU A 245 12.48 19.56 5.95
C LEU A 245 12.54 18.10 5.50
N SER A 246 11.80 17.74 4.46
CA SER A 246 11.80 16.38 3.89
C SER A 246 13.17 16.01 3.32
N VAL A 247 13.80 16.91 2.57
CA VAL A 247 15.15 16.71 2.02
C VAL A 247 16.19 16.65 3.15
N ALA A 248 16.11 17.53 4.14
CA ALA A 248 17.01 17.53 5.29
C ALA A 248 16.91 16.23 6.08
N TYR A 249 15.68 15.72 6.29
CA TYR A 249 15.47 14.43 6.94
C TYR A 249 15.97 13.27 6.09
N GLY A 250 15.80 13.31 4.77
CA GLY A 250 16.37 12.33 3.84
C GLY A 250 17.90 12.28 3.91
N ILE A 251 18.57 13.43 3.92
CA ILE A 251 20.03 13.53 4.10
C ILE A 251 20.43 12.98 5.47
N PHE A 252 19.68 13.31 6.53
CA PHE A 252 19.90 12.76 7.86
C PHE A 252 19.73 11.23 7.92
N CYS A 253 18.82 10.66 7.12
CA CYS A 253 18.66 9.21 7.02
C CYS A 253 19.86 8.51 6.35
N VAL A 254 20.59 9.21 5.47
CA VAL A 254 21.79 8.66 4.82
C VAL A 254 23.00 8.66 5.76
N TYR A 255 23.19 9.71 6.55
CA TYR A 255 24.41 9.90 7.35
C TYR A 255 24.23 9.72 8.86
N GLY A 256 23.00 9.82 9.36
CA GLY A 256 22.68 9.80 10.79
C GLY A 256 22.73 8.40 11.41
N ASN A 257 22.80 8.37 12.74
CA ASN A 257 22.68 7.11 13.48
C ASN A 257 21.23 6.59 13.42
N PRO A 258 21.00 5.29 13.17
CA PRO A 258 19.66 4.70 13.15
C PRO A 258 18.78 5.00 14.36
N GLN A 259 19.36 5.11 15.57
CA GLN A 259 18.60 5.43 16.78
C GLN A 259 18.10 6.88 16.76
N HIS A 260 18.96 7.84 16.40
CA HIS A 260 18.53 9.24 16.29
C HIS A 260 17.57 9.48 15.12
N GLN A 261 17.68 8.69 14.03
CA GLN A 261 16.68 8.70 12.96
C GLN A 261 15.30 8.33 13.50
N LEU A 262 15.20 7.27 14.31
CA LEU A 262 13.95 6.86 14.96
C LEU A 262 13.40 7.96 15.88
N ASP A 263 14.25 8.59 16.69
CA ASP A 263 13.81 9.64 17.62
C ASP A 263 13.30 10.88 16.88
N VAL A 264 13.97 11.30 15.80
CA VAL A 264 13.50 12.38 14.93
C VAL A 264 12.19 12.00 14.23
N ALA A 265 12.07 10.76 13.73
CA ALA A 265 10.84 10.27 13.09
C ALA A 265 9.64 10.28 14.05
N LYS A 266 9.84 9.84 15.30
CA LYS A 266 8.83 9.88 16.36
C LYS A 266 8.34 11.29 16.61
N PHE A 267 9.28 12.22 16.81
CA PHE A 267 8.96 13.62 17.08
C PHE A 267 8.25 14.28 15.90
N ALA A 268 8.75 14.06 14.68
CA ALA A 268 8.15 14.56 13.46
C ALA A 268 6.72 14.01 13.28
N THR A 269 6.52 12.70 13.48
CA THR A 269 5.21 12.05 13.41
C THR A 269 4.22 12.71 14.35
N PHE A 270 4.59 12.84 15.63
CA PHE A 270 3.71 13.48 16.62
C PHE A 270 3.31 14.91 16.20
N PHE A 271 4.27 15.70 15.75
CA PHE A 271 4.02 17.07 15.30
C PHE A 271 3.13 17.12 14.04
N PHE A 272 3.41 16.26 13.07
CA PHE A 272 2.63 16.18 11.83
C PHE A 272 1.21 15.67 12.06
N THR A 273 0.97 14.76 13.00
CA THR A 273 -0.39 14.34 13.37
C THR A 273 -1.22 15.52 13.90
N ILE A 274 -0.62 16.40 14.71
CA ILE A 274 -1.31 17.63 15.19
C ILE A 274 -1.63 18.56 14.01
N ILE A 275 -0.65 18.78 13.12
CA ILE A 275 -0.86 19.56 11.89
C ILE A 275 -1.99 18.97 11.06
N MET A 276 -2.00 17.65 10.88
CA MET A 276 -3.02 16.97 10.09
C MET A 276 -4.41 17.08 10.68
N GLY A 277 -4.54 17.18 12.02
CA GLY A 277 -5.82 17.50 12.66
C GLY A 277 -6.36 18.88 12.24
N VAL A 278 -5.49 19.89 12.17
CA VAL A 278 -5.85 21.24 11.70
C VAL A 278 -6.17 21.24 10.21
N VAL A 279 -5.35 20.56 9.40
CA VAL A 279 -5.53 20.39 7.95
C VAL A 279 -6.86 19.70 7.66
N PHE A 280 -7.20 18.64 8.40
CA PHE A 280 -8.46 17.92 8.26
C PHE A 280 -9.65 18.84 8.53
N ALA A 281 -9.64 19.60 9.63
CA ALA A 281 -10.69 20.56 9.94
C ALA A 281 -10.79 21.68 8.89
N GLY A 282 -9.65 22.19 8.41
CA GLY A 282 -9.58 23.21 7.36
C GLY A 282 -10.16 22.72 6.03
N ASN A 283 -9.76 21.53 5.59
CA ASN A 283 -10.26 20.91 4.36
C ASN A 283 -11.76 20.58 4.47
N PHE A 284 -12.22 20.05 5.61
CA PHE A 284 -13.65 19.77 5.84
C PHE A 284 -14.49 21.04 5.75
N LYS A 285 -14.02 22.13 6.37
CA LYS A 285 -14.63 23.45 6.25
C LYS A 285 -14.67 23.91 4.80
N ASN A 286 -13.57 23.78 4.05
CA ASN A 286 -13.49 24.19 2.65
C ASN A 286 -14.49 23.43 1.76
N ILE A 287 -14.60 22.12 1.94
CA ILE A 287 -15.56 21.27 1.24
C ILE A 287 -16.99 21.80 1.47
N ILE A 288 -17.36 22.10 2.71
CA ILE A 288 -18.70 22.65 3.03
C ILE A 288 -18.92 24.01 2.34
N TYR A 289 -17.94 24.92 2.40
CA TYR A 289 -18.06 26.22 1.74
C TYR A 289 -18.23 26.11 0.22
N ASP A 290 -17.42 25.27 -0.41
CA ASP A 290 -17.46 25.02 -1.85
C ASP A 290 -18.84 24.45 -2.25
N PHE A 291 -19.39 23.47 -1.50
CA PHE A 291 -20.73 22.94 -1.76
C PHE A 291 -21.86 23.97 -1.56
N ILE A 292 -21.78 24.82 -0.54
CA ILE A 292 -22.74 25.92 -0.34
C ILE A 292 -22.69 26.90 -1.51
N LEU A 293 -21.48 27.24 -1.98
CA LEU A 293 -21.28 28.15 -3.10
C LEU A 293 -21.84 27.57 -4.40
N VAL A 294 -21.60 26.27 -4.66
CA VAL A 294 -22.21 25.53 -5.79
C VAL A 294 -23.74 25.62 -5.71
N GLY A 295 -24.33 25.33 -4.55
CA GLY A 295 -25.78 25.39 -4.35
C GLY A 295 -26.36 26.78 -4.62
N LYS A 296 -25.69 27.84 -4.14
CA LYS A 296 -26.11 29.24 -4.37
C LYS A 296 -25.98 29.67 -5.83
N ASN A 297 -24.93 29.22 -6.53
CA ASN A 297 -24.67 29.59 -7.93
C ASN A 297 -25.57 28.82 -8.91
N TYR A 298 -25.96 27.58 -8.57
CA TYR A 298 -26.84 26.75 -9.40
C TYR A 298 -28.32 27.10 -9.20
N TRP A 299 -28.69 27.54 -7.98
CA TRP A 299 -30.06 27.93 -7.64
C TRP A 299 -30.09 29.33 -6.99
N PRO A 300 -29.78 30.40 -7.76
CA PRO A 300 -29.80 31.76 -7.25
C PRO A 300 -31.26 32.19 -7.02
N CYS A 301 -31.77 31.97 -5.80
CA CYS A 301 -33.03 32.56 -5.37
C CYS A 301 -32.81 33.96 -4.84
N SER A 302 -33.54 34.92 -5.38
CA SER A 302 -33.69 36.26 -4.82
C SER A 302 -35.13 36.45 -4.35
N ILE A 303 -35.31 37.12 -3.21
CA ILE A 303 -36.64 37.54 -2.74
C ILE A 303 -36.92 38.90 -3.35
N ASN A 304 -37.97 38.99 -4.17
CA ASN A 304 -38.35 40.26 -4.77
C ASN A 304 -38.99 41.15 -3.70
N ALA A 305 -38.32 42.26 -3.34
CA ALA A 305 -38.66 43.11 -2.19
C ALA A 305 -40.05 43.76 -2.26
N THR A 306 -40.67 43.78 -3.45
CA THR A 306 -42.00 44.35 -3.68
C THR A 306 -43.13 43.31 -3.65
N THR A 307 -42.86 42.02 -3.85
CA THR A 307 -43.90 40.98 -3.97
C THR A 307 -43.73 39.80 -3.02
N ASN A 308 -42.64 39.75 -2.23
CA ASN A 308 -42.27 38.61 -1.36
C ASN A 308 -42.19 37.26 -2.10
N LEU A 309 -42.09 37.27 -3.42
CA LEU A 309 -41.99 36.06 -4.23
C LEU A 309 -40.52 35.68 -4.40
N SER A 310 -40.18 34.42 -4.14
CA SER A 310 -38.86 33.85 -4.41
C SER A 310 -38.72 33.58 -5.92
N ILE A 311 -37.86 34.33 -6.61
CA ILE A 311 -37.53 34.10 -8.02
C ILE A 311 -36.18 33.38 -8.06
N CYS A 312 -36.18 32.15 -8.58
CA CYS A 312 -34.99 31.33 -8.73
C CYS A 312 -34.74 31.12 -10.23
N ASN A 313 -33.62 31.63 -10.75
CA ASN A 313 -33.28 31.56 -12.18
C ASN A 313 -32.24 30.46 -12.40
N ASN A 314 -32.48 29.53 -13.33
CA ASN A 314 -31.46 28.56 -13.73
C ASN A 314 -30.39 29.24 -14.60
N THR A 315 -29.19 29.42 -14.06
CA THR A 315 -28.00 29.82 -14.81
C THR A 315 -27.41 28.60 -15.51
N THR A 316 -27.35 28.63 -16.85
CA THR A 316 -26.85 27.53 -17.71
C THR A 316 -25.32 27.46 -17.80
N GLY A 317 -24.59 28.21 -16.98
CA GLY A 317 -23.12 28.23 -16.97
C GLY A 317 -22.54 27.22 -15.98
N PHE A 318 -22.08 26.07 -16.47
CA PHE A 318 -21.38 25.07 -15.65
C PHE A 318 -19.94 25.54 -15.36
N ILE A 319 -19.78 26.45 -14.41
CA ILE A 319 -18.47 26.74 -13.80
C ILE A 319 -18.42 25.92 -12.52
N PHE A 320 -17.66 24.81 -12.53
CA PHE A 320 -17.41 24.01 -11.33
C PHE A 320 -16.55 24.84 -10.37
N PRO A 321 -17.11 25.47 -9.33
CA PRO A 321 -16.37 26.39 -8.47
C PRO A 321 -15.78 25.61 -7.28
N LEU A 322 -15.36 24.36 -7.52
CA LEU A 322 -14.67 23.58 -6.51
C LEU A 322 -13.18 23.87 -6.62
N THR A 323 -12.56 24.10 -5.48
CA THR A 323 -11.10 24.17 -5.43
C THR A 323 -10.49 22.80 -5.83
N PRO A 324 -9.32 22.75 -6.49
CA PRO A 324 -8.70 21.48 -6.89
C PRO A 324 -8.49 20.50 -5.72
N SER A 325 -8.22 21.02 -4.52
CA SER A 325 -8.09 20.22 -3.30
C SER A 325 -9.42 19.62 -2.83
N THR A 326 -10.53 20.37 -2.89
CA THR A 326 -11.87 19.83 -2.65
C THR A 326 -12.21 18.75 -3.67
N MET A 327 -11.93 18.96 -4.96
CA MET A 327 -12.15 17.93 -5.98
C MET A 327 -11.35 16.66 -5.70
N TYR A 328 -10.07 16.80 -5.37
CA TYR A 328 -9.20 15.68 -5.03
C TYR A 328 -9.72 14.90 -3.82
N LEU A 329 -10.01 15.59 -2.70
CA LEU A 329 -10.46 14.93 -1.47
C LEU A 329 -11.85 14.30 -1.63
N VAL A 330 -12.77 14.95 -2.33
CA VAL A 330 -14.10 14.39 -2.61
C VAL A 330 -13.97 13.16 -3.49
N LEU A 331 -13.20 13.22 -4.59
CA LEU A 331 -12.99 12.07 -5.48
C LEU A 331 -12.33 10.90 -4.74
N PHE A 332 -11.29 11.19 -3.95
CA PHE A 332 -10.59 10.20 -3.13
C PHE A 332 -11.53 9.56 -2.11
N THR A 333 -12.29 10.35 -1.37
CA THR A 333 -13.27 9.85 -0.39
C THR A 333 -14.35 9.02 -1.05
N LEU A 334 -14.89 9.48 -2.18
CA LEU A 334 -15.90 8.75 -2.95
C LEU A 334 -15.35 7.41 -3.43
N LEU A 335 -14.10 7.34 -3.90
CA LEU A 335 -13.47 6.10 -4.33
C LEU A 335 -13.40 5.07 -3.20
N PHE A 336 -13.04 5.48 -1.98
CA PHE A 336 -13.03 4.57 -0.84
C PHE A 336 -14.44 4.19 -0.37
N ILE A 337 -15.39 5.12 -0.37
CA ILE A 337 -16.77 4.83 0.00
C ILE A 337 -17.40 3.86 -1.00
N THR A 338 -17.22 4.08 -2.31
CA THR A 338 -17.76 3.17 -3.34
C THR A 338 -17.11 1.79 -3.21
N SER A 339 -15.79 1.72 -3.01
CA SER A 339 -15.11 0.46 -2.74
C SER A 339 -15.69 -0.25 -1.51
N GLY A 340 -15.86 0.46 -0.38
CA GLY A 340 -16.48 -0.12 0.81
C GLY A 340 -17.90 -0.63 0.56
N LEU A 341 -18.70 0.05 -0.27
CA LEU A 341 -20.06 -0.40 -0.60
C LEU A 341 -20.08 -1.71 -1.41
N PHE A 342 -19.03 -1.99 -2.20
CA PHE A 342 -18.85 -3.28 -2.86
C PHE A 342 -18.28 -4.37 -1.94
N HIS A 343 -17.73 -3.98 -0.79
CA HIS A 343 -17.05 -4.84 0.18
C HIS A 343 -17.63 -4.65 1.59
N LEU A 344 -18.90 -5.05 1.77
CA LEU A 344 -19.67 -4.75 2.98
C LEU A 344 -19.04 -5.30 4.27
N ASN A 345 -18.38 -6.44 4.22
CA ASN A 345 -17.70 -7.03 5.37
C ASN A 345 -16.50 -6.17 5.82
N GLU A 346 -15.85 -5.50 4.87
CA GLU A 346 -14.69 -4.63 5.08
C GLU A 346 -15.07 -3.15 5.24
N PHE A 347 -16.35 -2.78 5.13
CA PHE A 347 -16.81 -1.39 5.18
C PHE A 347 -16.34 -0.66 6.46
N SER A 348 -16.27 -1.38 7.58
CA SER A 348 -15.79 -0.86 8.86
C SER A 348 -14.33 -0.36 8.79
N CYS A 349 -13.51 -0.84 7.86
CA CYS A 349 -12.14 -0.38 7.66
C CYS A 349 -12.09 1.10 7.28
N LEU A 350 -13.14 1.66 6.68
CA LEU A 350 -13.20 3.09 6.34
C LEU A 350 -13.10 4.00 7.57
N ILE A 351 -13.55 3.53 8.74
CA ILE A 351 -13.40 4.25 10.01
C ILE A 351 -11.91 4.42 10.33
N HIS A 352 -11.13 3.36 10.15
CA HIS A 352 -9.68 3.38 10.29
C HIS A 352 -8.98 4.20 9.20
N GLY A 353 -9.60 4.36 8.03
CA GLY A 353 -9.13 5.25 6.97
C GLY A 353 -9.03 6.72 7.38
N VAL A 354 -9.89 7.20 8.27
CA VAL A 354 -9.77 8.55 8.85
C VAL A 354 -8.52 8.67 9.70
N TRP A 355 -8.23 7.64 10.50
CA TRP A 355 -7.00 7.59 11.30
C TRP A 355 -5.76 7.53 10.42
N TYR A 356 -5.79 6.71 9.37
CA TYR A 356 -4.73 6.63 8.36
C TYR A 356 -4.48 8.00 7.71
N PHE A 357 -5.54 8.73 7.35
CA PHE A 357 -5.41 10.08 6.78
C PHE A 357 -4.70 11.06 7.73
N LEU A 358 -5.05 11.06 9.01
CA LEU A 358 -4.42 11.92 10.01
C LEU A 358 -2.94 11.59 10.24
N ALA A 359 -2.56 10.35 10.00
CA ALA A 359 -1.21 9.84 10.14
C ALA A 359 -0.43 9.78 8.81
N LEU A 360 -0.98 10.28 7.69
CA LEU A 360 -0.32 10.23 6.37
C LEU A 360 1.15 10.69 6.36
N PRO A 361 1.55 11.79 7.05
CA PRO A 361 2.94 12.24 7.02
C PRO A 361 3.90 11.38 7.86
N SER A 362 3.39 10.40 8.59
CA SER A 362 4.17 9.50 9.46
C SER A 362 4.52 8.16 8.83
N GLY A 363 3.91 7.85 7.67
CA GLY A 363 4.07 6.59 6.93
C GLY A 363 5.19 6.62 5.90
#